data_AF-A0A7V4V0U5-F1
#
_entry.id   AF-A0A7V4V0U5-F1
#
_cell.length_a   1.000
_cell.length_b   1.000
_cell.length_c   1.000
_cell.angle_alpha   90.00
_cell.angle_beta   90.00
_cell.angle_gamma   90.00
#
_symmetry.space_group_name_H-M   'P 1'
#
loop_
_entity.id
_entity.type
_entity.pdbx_description
1 polymer ?
#
loop_
_entity_poly.entity_id
_entity_poly.type
_entity_poly.pdbx_seq_one_letter_code
_entity_poly.pdbx_strand_id
1 'polypeptide(L)'
;MDIEFYKKIKNILNKDPRYKLPAYEFLFQALFYTQSKLNRQGHVTGKELLEGIKEYAVEQFGPLAQTVLEEWGVKTTDDFGEIVFNLVEEGLLKKTEEDRIEDFKGVYDFKKAFREEYEKRLREDIKRALNLQDNNSKKNYKEI
;
A
#
# COMPACT_ATOMS: atom_id res chain seq x y z
N MET A 1 -9.42 -9.95 -10.03
CA MET A 1 -10.47 -10.24 -9.05
C MET A 1 -11.69 -10.76 -9.80
N ASP A 2 -12.38 -11.77 -9.27
CA ASP A 2 -13.47 -12.48 -9.96
C ASP A 2 -14.85 -12.17 -9.37
N ILE A 3 -15.90 -12.80 -9.90
CA ILE A 3 -17.29 -12.58 -9.47
C ILE A 3 -17.49 -12.97 -8.00
N GLU A 4 -16.81 -14.01 -7.52
CA GLU A 4 -16.98 -14.51 -6.15
C GLU A 4 -16.35 -13.54 -5.15
N PHE A 5 -15.20 -12.95 -5.50
CA PHE A 5 -14.62 -11.84 -4.76
C PHE A 5 -15.62 -10.70 -4.56
N TYR A 6 -16.23 -10.17 -5.64
CA TYR A 6 -17.14 -9.03 -5.53
C TYR A 6 -18.41 -9.36 -4.75
N LYS A 7 -18.90 -10.60 -4.77
CA LYS A 7 -20.01 -11.03 -3.91
C LYS A 7 -19.64 -10.97 -2.43
N LYS A 8 -18.46 -11.47 -2.06
CA LYS A 8 -17.97 -11.40 -0.68
C LYS A 8 -17.76 -9.96 -0.23
N ILE A 9 -17.15 -9.10 -1.06
CA ILE A 9 -17.04 -7.67 -0.74
C ILE A 9 -18.41 -7.03 -0.58
N LYS A 10 -19.40 -7.36 -1.42
CA LYS A 10 -20.77 -6.86 -1.26
C LYS A 10 -21.37 -7.25 0.09
N ASN A 11 -21.09 -8.45 0.61
CA ASN A 11 -21.52 -8.84 1.96
C ASN A 11 -20.88 -7.95 3.03
N ILE A 12 -19.58 -7.66 2.90
CA ILE A 12 -18.88 -6.73 3.80
C ILE A 12 -19.53 -5.36 3.76
N LEU A 13 -19.69 -4.78 2.57
CA LEU A 13 -20.24 -3.43 2.39
C LEU A 13 -21.67 -3.28 2.96
N ASN A 14 -22.45 -4.35 2.96
CA ASN A 14 -23.78 -4.36 3.57
C ASN A 14 -23.73 -4.36 5.11
N LYS A 15 -22.67 -4.93 5.71
CA LYS A 15 -22.47 -5.02 7.17
C LYS A 15 -21.72 -3.80 7.71
N ASP A 16 -20.67 -3.38 7.00
CA ASP A 16 -19.77 -2.30 7.35
C ASP A 16 -19.57 -1.36 6.13
N PRO A 17 -20.39 -0.30 6.01
CA PRO A 17 -20.31 0.65 4.91
C PRO A 17 -19.26 1.74 5.11
N ARG A 18 -18.41 1.67 6.17
CA ARG A 18 -17.39 2.70 6.46
C ARG A 18 -16.36 2.86 5.33
N TYR A 19 -16.04 1.76 4.64
CA TYR A 19 -15.03 1.71 3.58
C TYR A 19 -15.65 1.41 2.22
N LYS A 20 -15.15 2.06 1.17
CA LYS A 20 -15.65 1.86 -0.20
C LYS A 20 -14.95 0.66 -0.88
N LEU A 21 -15.60 0.08 -1.90
CA LEU A 21 -15.04 -1.03 -2.70
C LEU A 21 -13.56 -0.82 -3.11
N PRO A 22 -13.14 0.36 -3.63
CA PRO A 22 -11.74 0.57 -4.00
C PRO A 22 -10.72 0.41 -2.86
N ALA A 23 -11.11 0.61 -1.59
CA ALA A 23 -10.21 0.40 -0.46
C ALA A 23 -9.84 -1.08 -0.30
N TYR A 24 -10.81 -1.98 -0.50
CA TYR A 24 -10.57 -3.43 -0.45
C TYR A 24 -9.70 -3.88 -1.62
N GLU A 25 -9.98 -3.38 -2.83
CA GLU A 25 -9.17 -3.66 -4.02
C GLU A 25 -7.73 -3.17 -3.86
N PHE A 26 -7.56 -1.95 -3.36
CA PHE A 26 -6.27 -1.36 -3.05
C PHE A 26 -5.49 -2.19 -2.02
N LEU A 27 -6.15 -2.69 -0.97
CA LEU A 27 -5.48 -3.53 0.03
C LEU A 27 -4.88 -4.79 -0.60
N PHE A 28 -5.60 -5.46 -1.51
CA PHE A 28 -5.06 -6.64 -2.20
C PHE A 28 -3.86 -6.30 -3.10
N GLN A 29 -3.91 -5.16 -3.78
CA GLN A 29 -2.78 -4.68 -4.60
C GLN A 29 -1.56 -4.36 -3.73
N ALA A 30 -1.76 -3.65 -2.61
CA ALA A 30 -0.71 -3.35 -1.65
C ALA A 30 -0.14 -4.62 -0.98
N LEU A 31 -0.97 -5.62 -0.70
CA LEU A 31 -0.51 -6.92 -0.19
C LEU A 31 0.39 -7.62 -1.22
N PHE A 32 -0.03 -7.66 -2.49
CA PHE A 32 0.77 -8.25 -3.56
C PHE A 32 2.09 -7.50 -3.76
N TYR A 33 2.05 -6.16 -3.71
CA TYR A 33 3.24 -5.32 -3.73
C TYR A 33 4.21 -5.69 -2.60
N THR A 34 3.69 -5.81 -1.38
CA THR A 34 4.48 -6.15 -0.19
C THR A 34 5.12 -7.53 -0.31
N GLN A 35 4.35 -8.55 -0.69
CA GLN A 35 4.84 -9.92 -0.89
C GLN A 35 5.94 -9.98 -1.97
N SER A 36 5.72 -9.29 -3.08
CA SER A 36 6.69 -9.19 -4.18
C SER A 36 7.98 -8.52 -3.69
N LYS A 37 7.87 -7.42 -2.94
CA LYS A 37 9.02 -6.70 -2.39
C LYS A 37 9.82 -7.54 -1.39
N LEU A 38 9.14 -8.32 -0.54
CA LEU A 38 9.77 -9.22 0.42
C LEU A 38 10.30 -10.52 -0.21
N ASN A 39 10.09 -10.71 -1.51
CA ASN A 39 10.43 -11.92 -2.26
C ASN A 39 9.92 -13.21 -1.56
N ARG A 40 8.71 -13.14 -0.98
CA ARG A 40 8.09 -14.28 -0.31
C ARG A 40 6.60 -14.34 -0.60
N GLN A 41 6.12 -15.55 -0.87
CA GLN A 41 4.69 -15.84 -0.93
C GLN A 41 4.25 -16.34 0.45
N GLY A 42 3.19 -15.75 1.00
CA GLY A 42 2.63 -16.18 2.28
C GLY A 42 2.29 -15.03 3.21
N HIS A 43 2.31 -15.33 4.50
CA HIS A 43 1.90 -14.40 5.54
C HIS A 43 2.79 -13.14 5.57
N VAL A 44 2.13 -12.00 5.73
CA VAL A 44 2.71 -10.67 5.89
C VAL A 44 2.12 -10.12 7.18
N THR A 45 2.97 -9.71 8.11
CA THR A 45 2.52 -9.13 9.37
C THR A 45 1.82 -7.79 9.12
N GLY A 46 0.96 -7.36 10.05
CA GLY A 46 0.27 -6.06 9.92
C GLY A 46 1.24 -4.89 9.68
N LYS A 47 2.40 -4.89 10.36
CA LYS A 47 3.43 -3.85 10.20
C LYS A 47 4.09 -3.88 8.81
N GLU A 48 4.44 -5.07 8.31
CA GLU A 48 4.99 -5.21 6.96
C GLU A 48 3.97 -4.76 5.91
N LEU A 49 2.69 -5.13 6.08
CA LEU A 49 1.62 -4.72 5.19
C LEU A 49 1.43 -3.19 5.22
N LEU A 50 1.44 -2.56 6.39
CA LEU A 50 1.33 -1.12 6.52
C LEU A 50 2.49 -0.36 5.87
N GLU A 51 3.69 -0.91 5.93
CA GLU A 51 4.85 -0.35 5.22
C GLU A 51 4.66 -0.44 3.70
N GLY A 52 4.25 -1.60 3.20
CA GLY A 52 3.98 -1.77 1.78
C GLY A 52 2.78 -0.94 1.29
N ILE A 53 1.75 -0.75 2.11
CA ILE A 53 0.63 0.17 1.83
C ILE A 53 1.15 1.60 1.66
N LYS A 54 2.01 2.07 2.56
CA LYS A 54 2.57 3.43 2.51
C LYS A 54 3.33 3.67 1.22
N GLU A 55 4.21 2.73 0.88
CA GLU A 55 5.01 2.78 -0.32
C GLU A 55 4.16 2.68 -1.59
N TYR A 56 3.22 1.73 -1.63
CA TYR A 56 2.36 1.50 -2.78
C TYR A 56 1.39 2.66 -3.02
N ALA A 57 0.80 3.24 -1.96
CA ALA A 57 -0.07 4.40 -2.08
C ALA A 57 0.65 5.58 -2.74
N VAL A 58 1.90 5.87 -2.31
CA VAL A 58 2.72 6.93 -2.91
C VAL A 58 3.16 6.56 -4.32
N GLU A 59 3.44 5.30 -4.60
CA GLU A 59 3.79 4.85 -5.96
C GLU A 59 2.63 5.06 -6.95
N GLN A 60 1.39 4.81 -6.54
CA GLN A 60 0.22 4.95 -7.41
C GLN A 60 -0.31 6.39 -7.51
N PHE A 61 -0.29 7.14 -6.39
CA PHE A 61 -1.00 8.41 -6.28
C PHE A 61 -0.10 9.60 -5.94
N GLY A 62 1.18 9.35 -5.65
CA GLY A 62 2.14 10.38 -5.26
C GLY A 62 1.62 11.24 -4.11
N PRO A 63 1.60 12.58 -4.26
CA PRO A 63 1.18 13.49 -3.20
C PRO A 63 -0.33 13.40 -2.89
N LEU A 64 -1.14 12.76 -3.73
CA LEU A 64 -2.58 12.59 -3.53
C LEU A 64 -2.95 11.32 -2.76
N ALA A 65 -1.96 10.50 -2.35
CA ALA A 65 -2.18 9.24 -1.65
C ALA A 65 -3.17 9.36 -0.47
N GLN A 66 -2.96 10.36 0.40
CA GLN A 66 -3.86 10.60 1.53
C GLN A 66 -5.29 10.90 1.06
N THR A 67 -5.45 11.84 0.14
CA THR A 67 -6.77 12.29 -0.35
C THR A 67 -7.57 11.15 -0.98
N VAL A 68 -6.89 10.29 -1.75
CA VAL A 68 -7.54 9.13 -2.39
C VAL A 68 -8.02 8.12 -1.35
N LEU A 69 -7.17 7.80 -0.36
CA LEU A 69 -7.54 6.88 0.73
C LEU A 69 -8.69 7.44 1.59
N GLU A 70 -8.65 8.73 1.91
CA GLU A 70 -9.71 9.40 2.67
C GLU A 70 -11.04 9.39 1.93
N GLU A 71 -11.03 9.58 0.60
CA GLU A 71 -12.22 9.46 -0.24
C GLU A 71 -12.83 8.05 -0.19
N TRP A 72 -12.03 7.02 0.07
CA TRP A 72 -12.50 5.65 0.25
C TRP A 72 -12.87 5.30 1.70
N GLY A 73 -12.80 6.28 2.61
CA GLY A 73 -13.13 6.11 4.03
C GLY A 73 -11.95 5.71 4.91
N VAL A 74 -10.73 5.65 4.36
CA VAL A 74 -9.51 5.22 5.09
C VAL A 74 -8.71 6.44 5.50
N LYS A 75 -8.60 6.70 6.81
CA LYS A 75 -8.00 7.92 7.36
C LYS A 75 -6.76 7.64 8.21
N THR A 76 -6.64 6.45 8.76
CA THR A 76 -5.58 6.04 9.67
C THR A 76 -5.13 4.61 9.40
N THR A 77 -4.02 4.20 10.02
CA THR A 77 -3.56 2.80 9.93
C THR A 77 -4.56 1.84 10.56
N ASP A 78 -5.30 2.28 11.58
CA ASP A 78 -6.34 1.50 12.27
C ASP A 78 -7.43 1.05 11.27
N ASP A 79 -7.81 1.93 10.34
CA ASP A 79 -8.81 1.64 9.32
C ASP A 79 -8.37 0.50 8.39
N PHE A 80 -7.06 0.39 8.09
CA PHE A 80 -6.54 -0.76 7.35
C PHE A 80 -6.61 -2.06 8.16
N GLY A 81 -6.46 -1.99 9.48
CA GLY A 81 -6.70 -3.13 10.36
C GLY A 81 -8.15 -3.62 10.26
N GLU A 82 -9.11 -2.70 10.35
CA GLU A 82 -10.54 -3.01 10.20
C GLU A 82 -10.85 -3.63 8.82
N ILE A 83 -10.27 -3.10 7.74
CA ILE A 83 -10.42 -3.67 6.39
C ILE A 83 -9.85 -5.09 6.33
N VAL A 84 -8.65 -5.33 6.88
CA VAL A 84 -8.03 -6.67 6.93
C VAL A 84 -8.93 -7.64 7.68
N PHE A 85 -9.46 -7.25 8.84
CA PHE A 85 -10.31 -8.12 9.66
C PHE A 85 -11.66 -8.39 8.98
N ASN A 86 -12.28 -7.40 8.35
CA ASN A 86 -13.46 -7.58 7.50
C ASN A 86 -13.22 -8.65 6.41
N LEU A 87 -12.05 -8.63 5.77
CA LEU A 87 -11.68 -9.61 4.75
C LEU A 87 -11.39 -11.00 5.34
N VAL A 88 -10.84 -11.09 6.55
CA VAL A 88 -10.64 -12.36 7.25
C VAL A 88 -11.99 -12.99 7.61
N GLU A 89 -12.95 -12.20 8.08
CA GLU A 89 -14.29 -12.69 8.43
C GLU A 89 -15.05 -13.27 7.24
N GLU A 90 -14.94 -12.67 6.05
CA GLU A 90 -15.51 -13.24 4.82
C GLU A 90 -14.62 -14.32 4.17
N GLY A 91 -13.49 -14.68 4.79
CA GLY A 91 -12.57 -15.71 4.32
C GLY A 91 -11.88 -15.36 3.01
N LEU A 92 -11.66 -14.07 2.75
CA LEU A 92 -10.86 -13.56 1.63
C LEU A 92 -9.37 -13.45 1.99
N LEU A 93 -9.07 -13.25 3.28
CA LEU A 93 -7.70 -13.32 3.82
C LEU A 93 -7.63 -14.37 4.94
N LYS A 94 -6.42 -14.83 5.23
CA LYS A 94 -6.12 -15.69 6.38
C LYS A 94 -5.25 -14.91 7.36
N LYS A 95 -5.63 -14.97 8.64
CA LYS A 95 -4.82 -14.49 9.75
C LYS A 95 -4.06 -15.64 10.40
N THR A 96 -3.00 -15.34 11.14
CA THR A 96 -2.40 -16.27 12.10
C THR A 96 -3.02 -16.10 13.49
N GLU A 97 -2.55 -16.87 14.47
CA GLU A 97 -3.00 -16.74 15.86
C GLU A 97 -2.43 -15.49 16.54
N GLU A 98 -1.28 -15.03 16.05
CA GLU A 98 -0.55 -13.87 16.56
C GLU A 98 -1.08 -12.55 16.01
N ASP A 99 -1.72 -12.57 14.84
CA ASP A 99 -2.29 -11.38 14.20
C ASP A 99 -3.38 -10.74 15.05
N ARG A 100 -3.17 -9.46 15.37
CA ARG A 100 -4.05 -8.66 16.19
C ARG A 100 -4.43 -7.38 15.48
N ILE A 101 -5.66 -6.91 15.72
CA ILE A 101 -6.11 -5.62 15.18
C ILE A 101 -5.26 -4.47 15.73
N GLU A 102 -4.73 -4.63 16.95
CA GLU A 102 -3.80 -3.69 17.58
C GLU A 102 -2.49 -3.52 16.82
N ASP A 103 -2.08 -4.46 15.97
CA ASP A 103 -0.86 -4.33 15.15
C ASP A 103 -0.96 -3.19 14.14
N PHE A 104 -2.17 -2.70 13.88
CA PHE A 104 -2.47 -1.60 12.97
C PHE A 104 -2.68 -0.27 13.68
N LYS A 105 -2.76 -0.26 15.01
CA LYS A 105 -3.19 0.90 15.78
C LYS A 105 -2.10 1.96 15.88
N GLY A 106 -2.37 3.15 15.33
CA GLY A 106 -1.53 4.33 15.46
C GLY A 106 -0.08 4.15 15.00
N VAL A 107 0.15 3.27 14.00
CA VAL A 107 1.50 2.91 13.56
C VAL A 107 2.21 4.09 12.90
N TYR A 108 1.49 4.87 12.10
CA TYR A 108 1.99 6.14 11.57
C TYR A 108 0.86 7.13 11.24
N ASP A 109 1.20 8.41 11.20
CA ASP A 109 0.34 9.48 10.69
C ASP A 109 0.45 9.56 9.16
N PHE A 110 -0.69 9.48 8.45
CA PHE A 110 -0.72 9.46 6.98
C PHE A 110 -0.10 10.70 6.34
N LYS A 111 -0.42 11.88 6.89
CA LYS A 111 0.06 13.17 6.34
C LYS A 111 1.58 13.25 6.37
N LYS A 112 2.19 12.84 7.48
CA LYS A 112 3.64 12.76 7.61
C LYS A 112 4.22 11.64 6.74
N ALA A 113 3.70 10.42 6.89
CA ALA A 113 4.25 9.23 6.27
C ALA A 113 4.27 9.28 4.74
N PHE A 114 3.17 9.70 4.11
CA PHE A 114 3.09 9.77 2.64
C PHE A 114 3.92 10.93 2.07
N ARG A 115 4.00 12.06 2.78
CA ARG A 115 4.89 13.16 2.39
C ARG A 115 6.35 12.72 2.41
N GLU A 116 6.79 12.13 3.51
CA GLU A 116 8.20 11.70 3.66
C GLU A 116 8.58 10.64 2.63
N GLU A 117 7.69 9.68 2.36
CA GLU A 117 7.91 8.64 1.34
C GLU A 117 7.91 9.25 -0.07
N TYR A 118 7.02 10.20 -0.38
CA TYR A 118 7.04 10.92 -1.66
C TYR A 118 8.33 11.71 -1.86
N GLU A 119 8.77 12.47 -0.86
CA GLU A 119 10.02 13.24 -0.90
C GLU A 119 11.26 12.34 -1.02
N LYS A 120 11.24 11.17 -0.38
CA LYS A 120 12.29 10.16 -0.52
C LYS A 120 12.35 9.64 -1.96
N ARG A 121 11.22 9.22 -2.54
CA ARG A 121 11.16 8.73 -3.93
C ARG A 121 11.58 9.80 -4.92
N LEU A 122 11.09 11.02 -4.78
CA LEU A 122 11.47 12.15 -5.63
C LEU A 122 12.99 12.39 -5.59
N ARG A 123 13.62 12.34 -4.40
CA ARG A 123 15.08 12.45 -4.27
C ARG A 123 15.82 11.32 -4.96
N GLU A 124 15.33 10.09 -4.86
CA GLU A 124 15.92 8.93 -5.54
C GLU A 124 15.81 9.06 -7.06
N ASP A 125 14.67 9.47 -7.58
CA ASP A 125 14.43 9.63 -9.01
C ASP A 125 15.30 10.75 -9.60
N ILE A 126 15.43 11.88 -8.89
CA ILE A 126 16.35 12.96 -9.27
C ILE A 126 17.79 12.46 -9.32
N LYS A 127 18.24 11.73 -8.29
CA LYS A 127 19.60 11.15 -8.27
C LYS A 127 19.84 10.20 -9.44
N ARG A 128 18.86 9.35 -9.77
CA ARG A 128 18.96 8.44 -10.93
C ARG A 128 19.05 9.23 -12.24
N ALA A 129 18.22 10.27 -12.41
CA ALA A 129 18.24 11.11 -13.60
C ALA A 129 19.58 11.85 -13.79
N LEU A 130 20.15 12.41 -12.72
CA LEU A 130 21.46 13.08 -12.75
C LEU A 130 22.60 12.10 -13.07
N ASN A 131 22.61 10.92 -12.44
CA ASN A 131 23.63 9.90 -12.71
C ASN A 131 23.60 9.39 -14.16
N LEU A 132 22.41 9.36 -14.81
CA LEU A 132 22.28 9.01 -16.22
C LEU A 132 22.86 10.08 -17.15
N GLN A 133 22.74 11.36 -16.79
CA GLN A 133 23.33 12.47 -17.56
C GLN A 133 24.87 12.42 -17.54
N ASP A 134 25.46 12.11 -16.38
CA ASP A 134 26.92 11.99 -16.25
C ASP A 134 27.48 10.80 -17.04
N ASN A 135 26.78 9.68 -17.07
CA ASN A 135 27.21 8.48 -17.80
C ASN A 135 27.09 8.62 -19.32
N ASN A 136 26.03 9.28 -19.82
CA ASN A 136 25.89 9.57 -21.25
C ASN A 136 26.94 10.59 -21.74
N SER A 137 27.25 11.60 -20.91
CA SER A 137 28.32 12.56 -21.22
C SER A 137 29.68 11.87 -21.33
N LYS A 138 30.03 10.98 -20.39
CA LYS A 138 31.30 10.22 -20.41
C LYS A 138 31.41 9.23 -21.58
N LYS A 139 30.29 8.71 -22.10
CA LYS A 139 30.30 7.77 -23.23
C LYS A 139 30.61 8.48 -24.55
N ASN A 140 30.12 9.70 -24.74
CA ASN A 140 30.40 10.50 -25.95
C ASN A 140 31.87 10.93 -26.12
N TYR A 141 32.66 11.00 -25.04
CA TYR A 141 34.09 11.33 -25.12
C TYR A 141 35.02 10.13 -25.32
N LYS A 142 34.48 8.90 -25.35
CA LYS A 142 35.28 7.67 -25.56
C LYS A 142 35.16 7.08 -26.97
N GLU A 143 34.37 7.70 -27.85
CA GLU A 143 34.16 7.26 -29.24
C GLU A 143 34.81 8.22 -30.28
N ILE A 144 35.77 9.06 -29.83
CA ILE A 144 36.57 9.95 -30.70
C ILE A 144 38.05 9.61 -30.55
#